data_AF-A0A0E4FXJ7-F1
#
_entry.id   AF-A0A0E4FXJ7-F1
#
_cell.length_a   1.000
_cell.length_b   1.000
_cell.length_c   1.000
_cell.angle_alpha   90.00
_cell.angle_beta   90.00
_cell.angle_gamma   90.00
#
_symmetry.space_group_name_H-M   'P 1'
#
loop_
_entity.id
_entity.type
_entity.pdbx_description
1 polymer ?
#
loop_
_entity_poly.entity_id
_entity_poly.type
_entity_poly.pdbx_seq_one_letter_code
_entity_poly.pdbx_strand_id
1 'polypeptide(L)'
;MNTLSGLIGPLAESASDRLGILMSALSGIAMALAVALAMTVYFRLGYRMSYSPWRDVVRHGLATLAAVALFAFAAYDVRHAALAYLGLNPSKPAVEFEIRMPRETLTAVSDTQIELHTDRNQTLALVDGVRDLADGRALLRGAVALNHRTADRVLVVNLPGKGTFEFRLRLPAKPHRSEQFGPWHLADRIASPVTGSIAPQDAYTIRYRVL
;
A
#
# COMPACT_ATOMS: atom_id res chain seq x y z
N MET A 1 18.28 -20.00 36.67
CA MET A 1 17.71 -20.44 35.37
C MET A 1 16.66 -19.43 34.94
N ASN A 2 16.66 -19.02 33.66
CA ASN A 2 15.53 -18.54 32.84
C ASN A 2 15.93 -17.50 31.76
N THR A 3 17.07 -17.73 31.09
CA THR A 3 17.56 -16.94 29.95
C THR A 3 17.09 -17.45 28.58
N LEU A 4 15.95 -18.16 28.50
CA LEU A 4 15.48 -18.78 27.25
C LEU A 4 14.14 -18.24 26.70
N SER A 5 13.40 -17.41 27.44
CA SER A 5 12.10 -16.89 26.95
C SER A 5 12.20 -15.71 25.97
N GLY A 6 13.37 -15.07 25.82
CA GLY A 6 13.53 -13.88 24.97
C GLY A 6 13.83 -14.16 23.49
N LEU A 7 14.20 -15.39 23.13
CA LEU A 7 14.68 -15.75 21.79
C LEU A 7 13.63 -16.44 20.91
N ILE A 8 12.47 -16.80 21.48
CA ILE A 8 11.41 -17.55 20.78
C ILE A 8 10.38 -16.59 20.14
N GLY A 9 10.19 -15.39 20.70
CA GLY A 9 9.27 -14.36 20.19
C GLY A 9 9.53 -13.90 18.75
N PRO A 10 10.76 -13.50 18.37
CA PRO A 10 11.00 -12.96 17.02
C PRO A 10 10.99 -14.05 15.93
N LEU A 11 11.28 -15.31 16.30
CA LEU A 11 11.21 -16.43 15.36
C LEU A 11 9.76 -16.83 15.08
N ALA A 12 8.88 -16.75 16.09
CA ALA A 12 7.46 -17.04 15.95
C ALA A 12 6.71 -15.99 15.10
N GLU A 13 7.02 -14.70 15.24
CA GLU A 13 6.45 -13.63 14.38
C GLU A 13 6.91 -13.75 12.92
N SER A 14 8.19 -14.09 12.69
CA SER A 14 8.70 -14.36 11.33
C SER A 14 8.06 -15.60 10.71
N ALA A 15 7.75 -16.61 11.54
CA ALA A 15 7.13 -17.84 11.09
C ALA A 15 5.66 -17.60 10.72
N SER A 16 4.92 -16.78 11.47
CA SER A 16 3.53 -16.43 11.13
C SER A 16 3.40 -15.58 9.86
N ASP A 17 4.28 -14.59 9.66
CA ASP A 17 4.29 -13.80 8.42
C ASP A 17 4.70 -14.66 7.22
N ARG A 18 5.68 -15.57 7.40
CA ARG A 18 6.13 -16.49 6.35
C ARG A 18 5.11 -17.60 6.06
N LEU A 19 4.38 -18.09 7.06
CA LEU A 19 3.25 -19.01 6.91
C LEU A 19 2.07 -18.32 6.22
N GLY A 20 1.80 -17.04 6.50
CA GLY A 20 0.79 -16.26 5.78
C GLY A 20 1.09 -16.13 4.29
N ILE A 21 2.35 -15.82 3.96
CA ILE A 21 2.83 -15.73 2.56
C ILE A 21 2.82 -17.10 1.87
N LEU A 22 3.25 -18.17 2.56
CA LEU A 22 3.22 -19.53 2.02
C LEU A 22 1.78 -20.05 1.85
N MET A 23 0.86 -19.74 2.77
CA MET A 23 -0.54 -20.13 2.66
C MET A 23 -1.27 -19.34 1.56
N SER A 24 -0.90 -18.08 1.31
CA SER A 24 -1.40 -17.29 0.18
C SER A 24 -0.88 -17.81 -1.17
N ALA A 25 0.43 -18.12 -1.27
CA ALA A 25 0.99 -18.72 -2.48
C ALA A 25 0.44 -20.13 -2.75
N LEU A 26 0.22 -20.94 -1.70
CA LEU A 26 -0.33 -22.29 -1.81
C LEU A 26 -1.84 -22.27 -2.13
N SER A 27 -2.57 -21.25 -1.67
CA SER A 27 -3.98 -21.01 -2.01
C SER A 27 -4.18 -20.76 -3.52
N GLY A 28 -3.29 -19.98 -4.14
CA GLY A 28 -3.34 -19.72 -5.58
C GLY A 28 -3.20 -20.98 -6.45
N ILE A 29 -2.30 -21.89 -6.05
CA ILE A 29 -2.09 -23.17 -6.76
C ILE A 29 -3.27 -24.12 -6.53
N ALA A 30 -3.82 -24.18 -5.30
CA ALA A 30 -5.01 -24.97 -5.00
C ALA A 30 -6.25 -24.48 -5.78
N MET A 31 -6.38 -23.16 -5.97
CA MET A 31 -7.43 -22.53 -6.79
C MET A 31 -7.30 -22.89 -8.26
N ALA A 32 -6.10 -22.82 -8.84
CA ALA A 32 -5.87 -23.18 -10.24
C ALA A 32 -6.21 -24.67 -10.50
N LEU A 33 -5.86 -25.55 -9.55
CA LEU A 33 -6.24 -26.97 -9.61
C LEU A 33 -7.75 -27.19 -9.45
N ALA A 34 -8.41 -26.46 -8.55
CA ALA A 34 -9.86 -26.56 -8.36
C ALA A 34 -10.62 -26.10 -9.62
N VAL A 35 -10.19 -25.01 -10.26
CA VAL A 35 -10.75 -24.51 -11.53
C VAL A 35 -10.49 -25.51 -12.65
N ALA A 36 -9.27 -26.04 -12.77
CA ALA A 36 -8.95 -27.05 -13.78
C ALA A 36 -9.78 -28.34 -13.61
N LEU A 37 -9.98 -28.80 -12.37
CA LEU A 37 -10.81 -29.96 -12.05
C LEU A 37 -12.29 -29.69 -12.33
N ALA A 38 -12.82 -28.53 -11.93
CA ALA A 38 -14.19 -28.14 -12.21
C ALA A 38 -14.45 -28.02 -13.72
N MET A 39 -13.52 -27.44 -14.48
CA MET A 39 -13.56 -27.35 -15.94
C MET A 39 -13.51 -28.74 -16.59
N THR A 40 -12.66 -29.64 -16.07
CA THR A 40 -12.53 -31.02 -16.58
C THR A 40 -13.78 -31.85 -16.29
N VAL A 41 -14.39 -31.69 -15.11
CA VAL A 41 -15.68 -32.30 -14.78
C VAL A 41 -16.80 -31.73 -15.65
N TYR A 42 -16.82 -30.41 -15.87
CA TYR A 42 -17.76 -29.74 -16.77
C TYR A 42 -17.69 -30.28 -18.20
N PHE A 43 -16.49 -30.39 -18.76
CA PHE A 43 -16.28 -30.97 -20.10
C PHE A 43 -16.62 -32.47 -20.15
N ARG A 44 -16.29 -33.27 -19.13
CA ARG A 44 -16.61 -34.71 -19.12
C ARG A 44 -18.09 -35.02 -18.92
N LEU A 45 -18.83 -34.20 -18.18
CA LEU A 45 -20.26 -34.41 -17.94
C LEU A 45 -21.14 -33.88 -19.08
N GLY A 46 -20.68 -32.87 -19.82
CA GLY A 46 -21.40 -32.27 -20.95
C GLY A 46 -21.62 -33.20 -22.15
N TYR A 47 -20.77 -34.22 -22.34
CA TYR A 47 -20.94 -35.18 -23.44
C TYR A 47 -21.94 -36.31 -23.16
N ARG A 48 -22.47 -36.46 -21.94
CA ARG A 48 -23.27 -37.65 -21.58
C ARG A 48 -24.78 -37.47 -21.44
N MET A 49 -25.37 -36.28 -21.38
CA MET A 49 -26.83 -36.16 -21.14
C MET A 49 -27.50 -34.89 -21.71
N SER A 50 -28.21 -35.08 -22.83
CA SER A 50 -29.64 -34.78 -23.07
C SER A 50 -30.25 -33.37 -22.81
N TYR A 51 -30.77 -32.77 -23.88
CA TYR A 51 -32.07 -32.07 -24.01
C TYR A 51 -32.59 -31.24 -22.80
N SER A 52 -32.09 -30.02 -22.57
CA SER A 52 -32.90 -28.91 -22.00
C SER A 52 -32.13 -27.57 -22.02
N PRO A 53 -32.46 -26.62 -22.92
CA PRO A 53 -31.72 -25.35 -23.08
C PRO A 53 -31.77 -24.45 -21.84
N TRP A 54 -32.79 -24.59 -20.99
CA TRP A 54 -32.91 -23.83 -19.75
C TRP A 54 -31.84 -24.19 -18.71
N ARG A 55 -31.44 -25.47 -18.64
CA ARG A 55 -30.41 -25.93 -17.69
C ARG A 55 -29.03 -25.39 -18.04
N ASP A 56 -28.75 -25.21 -19.32
CA ASP A 56 -27.50 -24.60 -19.77
C ASP A 56 -27.46 -23.12 -19.39
N VAL A 57 -28.53 -22.35 -19.59
CA VAL A 57 -28.56 -20.94 -19.19
C VAL A 57 -28.34 -20.78 -17.68
N VAL A 58 -29.00 -21.60 -16.86
CA VAL A 58 -28.80 -21.59 -15.39
C VAL A 58 -27.37 -21.97 -15.00
N ARG A 59 -26.78 -22.98 -15.67
CA ARG A 59 -25.38 -23.39 -15.42
C ARG A 59 -24.38 -22.33 -15.84
N HIS A 60 -24.56 -21.71 -17.00
CA HIS A 60 -23.67 -20.65 -17.48
C HIS A 60 -23.79 -19.40 -16.60
N GLY A 61 -25.00 -19.06 -16.12
CA GLY A 61 -25.23 -17.99 -15.16
C GLY A 61 -24.55 -18.25 -13.81
N LEU A 62 -24.65 -19.48 -13.30
CA LEU A 62 -23.97 -19.87 -12.05
C LEU A 62 -22.44 -19.87 -12.23
N ALA A 63 -21.94 -20.33 -13.38
CA ALA A 63 -20.52 -20.32 -13.70
C ALA A 63 -19.97 -18.90 -13.83
N THR A 64 -20.71 -17.97 -14.44
CA THR A 64 -20.32 -16.56 -14.52
C THR A 64 -20.34 -15.88 -13.16
N LEU A 65 -21.36 -16.13 -12.33
CA LEU A 65 -21.37 -15.64 -10.94
C LEU A 65 -20.19 -16.17 -10.13
N ALA A 66 -19.87 -17.46 -10.26
CA ALA A 66 -18.71 -18.05 -9.61
C ALA A 66 -17.41 -17.38 -10.10
N ALA A 67 -17.25 -17.18 -11.41
CA ALA A 67 -16.08 -16.50 -11.97
C ALA A 67 -15.94 -15.05 -11.47
N VAL A 68 -17.04 -14.29 -11.39
CA VAL A 68 -17.04 -12.92 -10.86
C VAL A 68 -16.70 -12.89 -9.37
N ALA A 69 -17.27 -13.80 -8.57
CA ALA A 69 -16.98 -13.91 -7.15
C ALA A 69 -15.50 -14.26 -6.91
N LEU A 70 -14.95 -15.18 -7.70
CA LEU A 70 -13.54 -15.55 -7.66
C LEU A 70 -12.63 -14.39 -8.05
N PHE A 71 -12.99 -13.63 -9.09
CA PHE A 71 -12.24 -12.45 -9.50
C PHE A 71 -12.24 -11.37 -8.41
N ALA A 72 -13.39 -11.10 -7.80
CA ALA A 72 -13.50 -10.15 -6.70
C ALA A 72 -12.67 -10.59 -5.48
N PHE A 73 -12.68 -11.89 -5.16
CA PHE A 73 -11.85 -12.45 -4.09
C PHE A 73 -10.36 -12.31 -4.39
N ALA A 74 -9.91 -12.62 -5.60
CA ALA A 74 -8.52 -12.47 -6.01
C ALA A 74 -8.06 -11.01 -5.96
N ALA A 75 -8.89 -10.08 -6.44
CA ALA A 75 -8.60 -8.64 -6.33
C ALA A 75 -8.51 -8.18 -4.87
N TYR A 76 -9.38 -8.69 -4.00
CA TYR A 76 -9.35 -8.41 -2.57
C TYR A 76 -8.08 -8.93 -1.88
N ASP A 77 -7.66 -10.17 -2.20
CA ASP A 77 -6.47 -10.81 -1.64
C ASP A 77 -5.19 -10.09 -2.07
N VAL A 78 -5.03 -9.81 -3.38
CA VAL A 78 -3.88 -9.06 -3.90
C VAL A 78 -3.79 -7.67 -3.28
N ARG A 79 -4.93 -6.98 -3.11
CA ARG A 79 -4.96 -5.67 -2.43
C ARG A 79 -4.48 -5.78 -0.97
N HIS A 80 -4.89 -6.81 -0.25
CA HIS A 80 -4.46 -7.02 1.13
C HIS A 80 -2.99 -7.39 1.23
N ALA A 81 -2.49 -8.25 0.34
CA ALA A 81 -1.08 -8.59 0.27
C ALA A 81 -0.23 -7.35 -0.04
N ALA A 82 -0.64 -6.52 -1.01
CA ALA A 82 0.04 -5.28 -1.36
C ALA A 82 0.10 -4.31 -0.16
N LEU A 83 -1.00 -4.15 0.59
CA LEU A 83 -1.01 -3.33 1.81
C LEU A 83 -0.06 -3.90 2.88
N ALA A 84 -0.01 -5.22 3.04
CA ALA A 84 0.90 -5.88 3.98
C ALA A 84 2.38 -5.71 3.57
N TYR A 85 2.70 -5.81 2.27
CA TYR A 85 4.04 -5.52 1.72
C TYR A 85 4.46 -4.07 1.99
N LEU A 86 3.52 -3.13 1.93
CA LEU A 86 3.75 -1.72 2.27
C LEU A 86 3.72 -1.46 3.79
N GLY A 87 3.52 -2.50 4.60
CA GLY A 87 3.42 -2.42 6.06
C GLY A 87 2.14 -1.76 6.58
N LEU A 88 1.20 -1.43 5.69
CA LEU A 88 -0.10 -0.82 5.99
C LEU A 88 -1.07 -1.88 6.51
N ASN A 89 -0.77 -2.43 7.69
CA ASN A 89 -1.67 -3.32 8.42
C ASN A 89 -2.40 -2.50 9.49
N PRO A 90 -3.72 -2.64 9.68
CA PRO A 90 -4.46 -1.94 10.75
C PRO A 90 -3.92 -2.19 12.17
N SER A 91 -3.12 -3.25 12.35
CA SER A 91 -2.46 -3.57 13.62
C SER A 91 -1.16 -2.80 13.86
N LYS A 92 -0.57 -2.20 12.82
CA LYS A 92 0.68 -1.43 12.89
C LYS A 92 0.37 0.06 12.66
N PRO A 93 0.95 0.97 13.46
CA PRO A 93 0.70 2.40 13.28
C PRO A 93 1.20 2.83 11.89
N ALA A 94 0.39 3.61 11.18
CA ALA A 94 0.75 4.21 9.90
C ALA A 94 0.62 5.73 9.99
N VAL A 95 1.34 6.45 9.14
CA VAL A 95 1.17 7.90 8.99
C VAL A 95 0.52 8.16 7.67
N GLU A 96 -0.61 8.82 7.71
CA GLU A 96 -1.20 9.44 6.55
C GLU A 96 -0.69 10.87 6.44
N PHE A 97 -0.20 11.22 5.26
CA PHE A 97 0.34 12.54 4.98
C PHE A 97 -0.37 13.18 3.80
N GLU A 98 -0.40 14.50 3.85
CA GLU A 98 -0.82 15.33 2.75
C GLU A 98 0.26 16.38 2.49
N ILE A 99 0.69 16.47 1.24
CA ILE A 99 1.72 17.39 0.79
C ILE A 99 1.10 18.35 -0.20
N ARG A 100 1.14 19.64 0.11
CA ARG A 100 0.82 20.72 -0.82
C ARG A 100 2.08 21.14 -1.53
N MET A 101 1.99 21.24 -2.84
CA MET A 101 3.08 21.72 -3.69
C MET A 101 2.52 22.40 -4.95
N PRO A 102 3.32 23.17 -5.71
CA PRO A 102 2.87 23.76 -6.96
C PRO A 102 2.41 22.70 -7.95
N ARG A 103 1.31 22.98 -8.68
CA ARG A 103 0.78 22.05 -9.69
C ARG A 103 1.81 21.70 -10.77
N GLU A 104 2.68 22.65 -11.11
CA GLU A 104 3.76 22.50 -12.09
C GLU A 104 4.83 21.46 -11.69
N THR A 105 4.90 21.11 -10.40
CA THR A 105 5.82 20.06 -9.92
C THR A 105 5.23 18.66 -9.93
N LEU A 106 3.92 18.53 -10.08
CA LEU A 106 3.19 17.26 -9.99
C LEU A 106 2.75 16.68 -11.35
N THR A 107 3.26 17.21 -12.46
CA THR A 107 2.85 16.78 -13.81
C THR A 107 3.23 15.32 -14.15
N ALA A 108 4.00 14.63 -13.30
CA ALA A 108 4.37 13.22 -13.43
C ALA A 108 4.09 12.43 -12.13
N VAL A 109 2.82 12.38 -11.72
CA VAL A 109 2.36 11.64 -10.51
C VAL A 109 2.76 10.16 -10.56
N SER A 110 2.75 9.55 -11.75
CA SER A 110 3.00 8.12 -11.96
C SER A 110 4.41 7.66 -11.57
N ASP A 111 5.39 8.57 -11.62
CA ASP A 111 6.80 8.26 -11.33
C ASP A 111 7.28 8.92 -10.03
N THR A 112 6.35 9.46 -9.22
CA THR A 112 6.70 10.09 -7.94
C THR A 112 6.94 9.00 -6.89
N GLN A 113 8.18 8.89 -6.42
CA GLN A 113 8.55 7.94 -5.38
C GLN A 113 8.63 8.65 -4.03
N ILE A 114 7.82 8.20 -3.07
CA ILE A 114 7.81 8.73 -1.72
C ILE A 114 8.27 7.64 -0.76
N GLU A 115 9.27 7.96 0.04
CA GLU A 115 9.88 7.03 0.99
C GLU A 115 9.92 7.63 2.37
N LEU A 116 9.69 6.82 3.38
CA LEU A 116 9.97 7.14 4.76
C LEU A 116 11.34 6.57 5.13
N HIS A 117 12.28 7.46 5.38
CA HIS A 117 13.61 7.14 5.89
C HIS A 117 13.59 7.22 7.41
N THR A 118 14.00 6.13 8.04
CA THR A 118 14.21 6.02 9.48
C THR A 118 15.66 5.64 9.74
N ASP A 119 16.12 5.74 10.99
CA ASP A 119 17.47 5.36 11.42
C ASP A 119 17.87 3.93 11.02
N ARG A 120 16.90 3.04 10.81
CA ARG A 120 17.13 1.61 10.54
C ARG A 120 16.56 1.10 9.23
N ASN A 121 15.68 1.84 8.56
CA ASN A 121 14.97 1.33 7.39
C ASN A 121 14.45 2.43 6.47
N GLN A 122 14.24 2.07 5.22
CA GLN A 122 13.54 2.86 4.20
C GLN A 122 12.24 2.12 3.86
N THR A 123 11.10 2.79 3.97
CA THR A 123 9.78 2.21 3.68
C THR A 123 9.07 3.03 2.62
N LEU A 124 8.61 2.38 1.55
CA LEU A 124 7.87 3.04 0.49
C LEU A 124 6.49 3.47 0.99
N ALA A 125 6.08 4.71 0.66
CA ALA A 125 4.74 5.17 0.92
C ALA A 125 3.78 4.75 -0.19
N LEU A 126 2.56 4.41 0.19
CA LEU A 126 1.45 4.30 -0.73
C LEU A 126 0.94 5.69 -1.10
N VAL A 127 0.89 5.99 -2.39
CA VAL A 127 0.25 7.21 -2.89
C VAL A 127 -1.21 6.92 -3.19
N ASP A 128 -2.12 7.62 -2.50
CA ASP A 128 -3.57 7.46 -2.66
C ASP A 128 -4.10 8.29 -3.83
N GLY A 129 -3.45 9.43 -4.11
CA GLY A 129 -3.71 10.23 -5.30
C GLY A 129 -3.32 11.69 -5.16
N VAL A 130 -3.58 12.44 -6.24
CA VAL A 130 -3.32 13.88 -6.32
C VAL A 130 -4.64 14.61 -6.56
N ARG A 131 -4.84 15.68 -5.81
CA ARG A 131 -6.01 16.55 -5.92
C ARG A 131 -5.55 17.97 -6.22
N ASP A 132 -6.06 18.55 -7.28
CA ASP A 132 -5.85 19.97 -7.58
C ASP A 132 -6.58 20.84 -6.55
N LEU A 133 -5.89 21.88 -6.07
CA LEU A 133 -6.43 22.87 -5.16
C LEU A 133 -6.67 24.18 -5.92
N ALA A 134 -7.72 24.90 -5.55
CA ALA A 134 -8.18 26.10 -6.27
C ALA A 134 -7.18 27.28 -6.24
N ASP A 135 -6.18 27.21 -5.36
CA ASP A 135 -5.12 28.19 -5.17
C ASP A 135 -3.92 27.99 -6.13
N GLY A 136 -4.06 27.12 -7.15
CA GLY A 136 -2.98 26.79 -8.08
C GLY A 136 -1.96 25.78 -7.54
N ARG A 137 -2.17 25.27 -6.33
CA ARG A 137 -1.37 24.18 -5.74
C ARG A 137 -2.06 22.85 -5.99
N ALA A 138 -1.33 21.77 -5.82
CA ALA A 138 -1.83 20.41 -5.84
C ALA A 138 -1.50 19.71 -4.52
N LEU A 139 -2.42 18.87 -4.08
CA LEU A 139 -2.40 18.13 -2.83
C LEU A 139 -2.13 16.66 -3.14
N LEU A 140 -0.95 16.16 -2.78
CA LEU A 140 -0.58 14.77 -2.85
C LEU A 140 -0.91 14.09 -1.52
N ARG A 141 -1.72 13.05 -1.55
CA ARG A 141 -2.09 12.26 -0.37
C ARG A 141 -1.45 10.88 -0.44
N GLY A 142 -0.92 10.43 0.68
CA GLY A 142 -0.39 9.08 0.80
C GLY A 142 -0.34 8.60 2.24
N ALA A 143 0.00 7.32 2.40
CA ALA A 143 0.18 6.69 3.69
C ALA A 143 1.46 5.87 3.72
N VAL A 144 2.15 5.89 4.85
CA VAL A 144 3.38 5.11 5.05
C VAL A 144 3.37 4.41 6.39
N ALA A 145 3.79 3.15 6.39
CA ALA A 145 3.83 2.35 7.61
C ALA A 145 4.96 2.77 8.53
N LEU A 146 4.70 2.78 9.84
CA LEU A 146 5.70 3.06 10.86
C LEU A 146 6.19 1.75 11.49
N ASN A 147 7.10 1.08 10.79
CA ASN A 147 7.62 -0.21 11.21
C ASN A 147 8.56 -0.12 12.43
N HIS A 148 9.16 1.06 12.69
CA HIS A 148 10.11 1.25 13.79
C HIS A 148 9.71 2.36 14.75
N ARG A 149 9.98 2.12 16.04
CA ARG A 149 9.74 3.07 17.14
C ARG A 149 10.91 4.04 17.28
N THR A 150 11.09 4.91 16.29
CA THR A 150 12.08 6.00 16.33
C THR A 150 11.40 7.36 16.34
N ALA A 151 12.05 8.39 16.87
CA ALA A 151 11.58 9.78 16.73
C ALA A 151 12.18 10.46 15.49
N ASP A 152 13.25 9.88 14.93
CA ASP A 152 13.91 10.44 13.75
C ASP A 152 13.35 9.79 12.49
N ARG A 153 12.48 10.54 11.81
CA ARG A 153 11.69 10.08 10.67
C ARG A 153 11.69 11.18 9.63
N VAL A 154 12.23 10.88 8.46
CA VAL A 154 12.31 11.82 7.35
C VAL A 154 11.54 11.23 6.18
N LEU A 155 10.47 11.89 5.76
CA LEU A 155 9.77 11.57 4.54
C LEU A 155 10.50 12.24 3.37
N VAL A 156 11.02 11.42 2.47
CA VAL A 156 11.75 11.82 1.28
C VAL A 156 10.82 11.65 0.08
N VAL A 157 10.53 12.76 -0.58
CA VAL A 157 9.73 12.80 -1.80
C VAL A 157 10.67 13.05 -2.96
N ASN A 158 10.81 12.05 -3.83
CA ASN A 158 11.59 12.17 -5.04
C ASN A 158 10.65 12.46 -6.22
N LEU A 159 10.77 13.67 -6.76
CA LEU A 159 10.03 14.12 -7.94
C LEU A 159 10.95 14.09 -9.16
N PRO A 160 10.69 13.22 -10.15
CA PRO A 160 11.56 13.08 -11.31
C PRO A 160 11.66 14.41 -12.07
N GLY A 161 12.89 14.87 -12.29
CA GLY A 161 13.19 16.13 -12.98
C GLY A 161 12.99 17.41 -12.16
N LYS A 162 12.46 17.33 -10.92
CA LYS A 162 12.28 18.49 -10.02
C LYS A 162 13.16 18.41 -8.77
N GLY A 163 13.51 17.20 -8.34
CA GLY A 163 14.44 16.93 -7.26
C GLY A 163 13.82 16.26 -6.05
N THR A 164 14.58 16.25 -4.97
CA THR A 164 14.26 15.54 -3.73
C THR A 164 13.85 16.54 -2.64
N PHE A 165 12.74 16.27 -1.97
CA PHE A 165 12.19 17.09 -0.89
C PHE A 165 12.14 16.26 0.38
N GLU A 166 12.75 16.75 1.45
CA GLU A 166 12.79 16.05 2.74
C GLU A 166 11.90 16.78 3.75
N PHE A 167 11.03 16.01 4.40
CA PHE A 167 10.12 16.46 5.44
C PHE A 167 10.33 15.65 6.70
N ARG A 168 10.76 16.29 7.79
CA ARG A 168 10.97 15.63 9.07
C ARG A 168 9.65 15.54 9.83
N LEU A 169 9.19 14.32 10.04
CA LEU A 169 7.98 14.04 10.79
C LEU A 169 8.27 14.21 12.29
N ARG A 170 7.70 15.26 12.91
CA ARG A 170 7.85 15.57 14.33
C ARG A 170 6.89 14.72 15.16
N LEU A 171 7.09 13.40 15.12
CA LEU A 171 6.30 12.42 15.84
C LEU A 171 7.11 11.81 16.98
N PRO A 172 6.49 11.53 18.15
CA PRO A 172 7.17 10.81 19.21
C PRO A 172 7.50 9.37 18.76
N ALA A 173 8.47 8.73 19.41
CA ALA A 173 8.89 7.36 19.07
C ALA A 173 7.74 6.32 19.12
N LYS A 174 6.74 6.57 19.96
CA LYS A 174 5.45 5.87 19.99
C LYS A 174 4.33 6.87 19.70
N PRO A 175 3.98 7.08 18.43
CA PRO A 175 2.87 7.96 18.06
C PRO A 175 1.53 7.30 18.42
N HIS A 176 0.58 8.12 18.88
CA HIS A 176 -0.80 7.71 19.15
C HIS A 176 -1.67 8.04 17.94
N ARG A 177 -2.67 7.20 17.67
CA ARG A 177 -3.65 7.44 16.60
C ARG A 177 -4.34 8.79 16.80
N SER A 178 -4.48 9.54 15.71
CA SER A 178 -5.17 10.83 15.68
C SER A 178 -6.08 10.87 14.46
N GLU A 179 -7.36 11.19 14.67
CA GLU A 179 -8.30 11.36 13.55
C GLU A 179 -8.07 12.67 12.80
N GLN A 180 -7.53 13.69 13.47
CA GLN A 180 -7.30 15.00 12.91
C GLN A 180 -5.86 15.12 12.39
N PHE A 181 -5.70 15.82 11.26
CA PHE A 181 -4.39 16.21 10.76
C PHE A 181 -3.77 17.29 11.64
N GLY A 182 -2.47 17.17 11.86
CA GLY A 182 -1.68 18.20 12.52
C GLY A 182 -1.56 19.49 11.71
N PRO A 183 -0.83 20.49 12.25
CA PRO A 183 -0.56 21.73 11.55
C PRO A 183 0.30 21.49 10.29
N TRP A 184 0.31 22.48 9.41
CA TRP A 184 1.20 22.47 8.24
C TRP A 184 2.64 22.77 8.65
N HIS A 185 3.56 21.99 8.11
CA HIS A 185 4.99 22.13 8.29
C HIS A 185 5.66 22.36 6.94
N LEU A 186 6.67 23.23 6.89
CA LEU A 186 7.47 23.49 5.70
C LEU A 186 8.39 22.28 5.41
N ALA A 187 8.87 22.18 4.17
CA ALA A 187 9.96 21.26 3.83
C ALA A 187 11.24 21.65 4.60
N ASP A 188 11.89 20.68 5.25
CA ASP A 188 13.14 20.92 5.97
C ASP A 188 14.31 21.05 4.99
N ARG A 189 14.29 20.29 3.89
CA ARG A 189 15.31 20.35 2.86
C ARG A 189 14.73 20.17 1.46
N ILE A 190 15.24 20.97 0.52
CA ILE A 190 14.91 20.89 -0.91
C ILE A 190 16.22 20.75 -1.69
N ALA A 191 16.44 19.60 -2.30
CA ALA A 191 17.59 19.31 -3.17
C ALA A 191 17.10 19.20 -4.62
N SER A 192 17.11 20.31 -5.35
CA SER A 192 16.75 20.32 -6.78
C SER A 192 17.98 20.13 -7.67
N PRO A 193 17.98 19.21 -8.65
CA PRO A 193 19.04 19.06 -9.64
C PRO A 193 18.99 20.14 -10.73
N VAL A 194 17.93 20.95 -10.78
CA VAL A 194 17.86 22.11 -11.68
C VAL A 194 18.71 23.22 -11.08
N THR A 195 19.96 23.28 -11.53
CA THR A 195 20.97 24.29 -11.20
C THR A 195 20.36 25.70 -11.25
N GLY A 196 20.06 26.28 -10.08
CA GLY A 196 19.83 27.72 -9.96
C GLY A 196 18.49 28.20 -9.39
N SER A 197 17.50 27.35 -9.15
CA SER A 197 16.25 27.79 -8.48
C SER A 197 15.99 26.97 -7.23
N ILE A 198 16.34 27.54 -6.06
CA ILE A 198 15.76 27.08 -4.79
C ILE A 198 14.26 27.32 -4.92
N ALA A 199 13.49 26.27 -5.16
CA ALA A 199 12.04 26.39 -5.18
C ALA A 199 11.59 26.96 -3.82
N PRO A 200 10.67 27.95 -3.77
CA PRO A 200 10.29 28.58 -2.51
C PRO A 200 9.85 27.54 -1.49
N GLN A 201 10.52 27.46 -0.33
CA GLN A 201 10.21 26.45 0.70
C GLN A 201 8.74 26.56 1.16
N ASP A 202 8.19 27.77 1.17
CA ASP A 202 6.79 28.09 1.51
C ASP A 202 5.76 27.51 0.54
N ALA A 203 6.19 27.08 -0.65
CA ALA A 203 5.33 26.41 -1.60
C ALA A 203 5.11 24.93 -1.25
N TYR A 204 6.03 24.32 -0.49
CA TYR A 204 6.02 22.90 -0.15
C TYR A 204 5.71 22.73 1.33
N THR A 205 4.50 22.25 1.62
CA THR A 205 4.07 22.03 3.00
C THR A 205 3.50 20.65 3.18
N ILE A 206 3.77 20.04 4.33
CA ILE A 206 3.25 18.74 4.74
C ILE A 206 2.40 18.88 5.98
N ARG A 207 1.31 18.13 6.04
CA ARG A 207 0.64 17.80 7.30
C ARG A 207 0.44 16.29 7.37
N TYR A 208 0.29 15.78 8.58
CA TYR A 208 0.16 14.35 8.78
C TYR A 208 -0.73 14.01 9.97
N ARG A 209 -1.26 12.80 9.97
CA ARG A 209 -1.96 12.16 11.09
C ARG A 209 -1.54 10.70 11.21
N VAL A 210 -1.77 10.14 12.39
CA VAL A 210 -1.41 8.76 12.70
C VAL A 210 -2.67 7.92 12.61
N LEU A 211 -2.64 6.91 11.76
CA LEU A 211 -3.65 5.86 11.60
C LEU A 211 -3.37 4.67 12.51
#